data_AF-A0A060CFV0-F1
#
_entry.id   AF-A0A060CFV0-F1
#
_cell.length_a   1.000
_cell.length_b   1.000
_cell.length_c   1.000
_cell.angle_alpha   90.00
_cell.angle_beta   90.00
_cell.angle_gamma   90.00
#
_symmetry.space_group_name_H-M   'P 1'
#
loop_
_entity.id
_entity.type
_entity.pdbx_description
1 polymer ?
#
loop_
_entity_poly.entity_id
_entity_poly.type
_entity_poly.pdbx_seq_one_letter_code
_entity_poly.pdbx_strand_id
1 'polypeptide(L)'
;LRGFPNRIAVDYALEELPEVVAKSLEEEGLVHNGRVNYHSWCTKMDAWFEAYDHPLFKRMGEVAQRNGGHGGMDFLMLYHVVENLIAGRPMDQDVYDGATWSAVTPLSAASVAGGMEAVE
;
A
#
# COMPACT_ATOMS: atom_id res chain seq x y z
N LEU A 1 -6.25 7.89 -12.04
CA LEU A 1 -5.72 7.82 -10.67
C LEU A 1 -4.19 7.85 -10.72
N ARG A 2 -3.56 9.04 -10.75
CA ARG A 2 -2.08 9.12 -10.62
C ARG A 2 -1.78 8.99 -9.12
N GLY A 3 -1.14 7.90 -8.69
CA GLY A 3 -0.81 7.65 -7.28
C GLY A 3 -1.18 6.27 -6.75
N PHE A 4 -1.92 5.45 -7.51
CA PHE A 4 -2.25 4.08 -7.12
C PHE A 4 -1.40 3.07 -7.90
N PRO A 5 -1.07 1.91 -7.31
CA PRO A 5 -0.39 0.83 -8.02
C PRO A 5 -1.14 0.49 -9.30
N ASN A 6 -0.44 0.56 -10.43
CA ASN A 6 -1.00 0.23 -11.75
C ASN A 6 -0.33 -1.00 -12.37
N ARG A 7 0.60 -1.62 -11.64
CA ARG A 7 1.28 -2.86 -12.00
C ARG A 7 1.93 -3.49 -10.78
N ILE A 8 2.07 -4.81 -10.79
CA ILE A 8 2.79 -5.59 -9.78
C ILE A 8 3.79 -6.50 -10.50
N ALA A 9 5.02 -6.58 -9.96
CA ALA A 9 6.01 -7.54 -10.42
C ALA A 9 5.59 -8.95 -9.98
N VAL A 10 5.65 -9.92 -10.89
CA VAL A 10 5.09 -11.24 -10.67
C VAL A 10 6.20 -12.29 -10.66
N ASP A 11 6.56 -12.77 -9.47
CA ASP A 11 7.55 -13.85 -9.25
C ASP A 11 7.05 -14.84 -8.20
N TYR A 12 5.85 -15.38 -8.45
CA TYR A 12 5.12 -16.25 -7.55
C TYR A 12 4.88 -17.63 -8.16
N ALA A 13 4.77 -18.66 -7.32
CA ALA A 13 4.14 -19.91 -7.73
C ALA A 13 2.61 -19.73 -7.68
N LEU A 14 1.88 -20.32 -8.64
CA LEU A 14 0.42 -20.12 -8.70
C LEU A 14 -0.29 -20.65 -7.45
N GLU A 15 0.24 -21.70 -6.85
CA GLU A 15 -0.32 -22.34 -5.66
C GLU A 15 -0.22 -21.46 -4.41
N GLU A 16 0.64 -20.44 -4.43
CA GLU A 16 0.82 -19.48 -3.34
C GLU A 16 -0.13 -18.28 -3.44
N LEU A 17 -0.83 -18.15 -4.58
CA LEU A 17 -1.67 -17.01 -4.87
C LEU A 17 -3.15 -17.30 -4.58
N PRO A 18 -3.94 -16.28 -4.23
CA PRO A 18 -5.39 -16.36 -4.22
C PRO A 18 -5.90 -16.81 -5.59
N GLU A 19 -6.93 -17.66 -5.60
CA GLU A 19 -7.48 -18.26 -6.83
C GLU A 19 -7.82 -17.21 -7.90
N VAL A 20 -8.42 -16.08 -7.48
CA VAL A 20 -8.77 -14.98 -8.39
C VAL A 20 -7.54 -14.35 -9.07
N VAL A 21 -6.42 -14.25 -8.35
CA VAL A 21 -5.16 -13.72 -8.87
C VAL A 21 -4.50 -14.73 -9.80
N ALA A 22 -4.39 -15.99 -9.36
CA ALA A 22 -3.82 -17.07 -10.18
C ALA A 22 -4.54 -17.18 -11.54
N LYS A 23 -5.87 -17.19 -11.52
CA LYS A 23 -6.70 -17.22 -12.73
C LYS A 23 -6.46 -15.99 -13.63
N SER A 24 -6.40 -14.78 -13.05
CA SER A 24 -6.12 -13.56 -13.83
C SER A 24 -4.76 -13.64 -14.54
N LEU A 25 -3.73 -14.16 -13.87
CA LEU A 25 -2.39 -14.30 -14.44
C LEU A 25 -2.34 -15.34 -15.57
N GLU A 26 -3.08 -16.45 -15.43
CA GLU A 26 -3.24 -17.44 -16.50
C GLU A 26 -3.93 -16.85 -17.74
N GLU A 27 -5.02 -16.11 -17.54
CA GLU A 27 -5.76 -15.43 -18.60
C GLU A 27 -4.92 -14.34 -19.31
N GLU A 28 -3.99 -13.71 -18.59
CA GLU A 28 -3.01 -12.77 -19.16
C GLU A 28 -1.85 -13.48 -19.89
N GLY A 29 -1.77 -14.81 -19.84
CA GLY A 29 -0.68 -15.57 -20.47
C GLY A 29 0.68 -15.33 -19.80
N LEU A 30 0.68 -14.90 -18.53
CA LEU A 30 1.90 -14.61 -17.77
C LEU A 30 2.50 -15.86 -17.11
N VAL A 31 1.79 -16.98 -17.18
CA VAL A 31 2.13 -18.23 -16.49
C VAL A 31 2.84 -19.20 -17.43
N HIS A 32 3.98 -19.71 -16.99
CA HIS A 32 4.74 -20.75 -17.65
C HIS A 32 5.13 -21.85 -16.64
N ASN A 33 4.69 -23.09 -16.89
CA ASN A 33 4.94 -24.24 -16.00
C ASN A 33 4.55 -23.96 -14.52
N GLY A 34 3.37 -23.39 -14.29
CA GLY A 34 2.85 -23.12 -12.94
C GLY A 34 3.52 -21.95 -12.21
N ARG A 35 4.35 -21.15 -12.90
CA ARG A 35 5.01 -19.97 -12.33
C ARG A 35 4.95 -18.78 -13.26
N VAL A 36 4.95 -17.58 -12.69
CA VAL A 36 5.07 -16.32 -13.44
C VAL A 36 6.54 -15.91 -13.62
N ASN A 37 6.83 -15.15 -14.67
CA ASN A 37 8.18 -14.69 -15.01
C ASN A 37 8.55 -13.40 -14.25
N TYR A 38 9.66 -13.40 -13.50
CA TYR A 38 10.20 -12.26 -12.74
C TYR A 38 10.56 -11.01 -13.58
N HIS A 39 10.64 -11.12 -14.91
CA HIS A 39 10.79 -9.97 -15.82
C HIS A 39 9.47 -9.38 -16.30
N SER A 40 8.33 -9.95 -15.89
CA SER A 40 6.99 -9.54 -16.31
C SER A 40 6.28 -8.74 -15.24
N TRP A 41 5.33 -7.91 -15.70
CA TRP A 41 4.47 -7.10 -14.85
C TRP A 41 3.02 -7.46 -15.14
N CYS A 42 2.26 -7.79 -14.10
CA CYS A 42 0.80 -7.85 -14.22
C CYS A 42 0.26 -6.42 -14.22
N THR A 43 -0.65 -6.12 -15.14
CA THR A 43 -1.28 -4.78 -15.26
C THR A 43 -2.78 -4.80 -14.97
N LYS A 44 -3.41 -5.97 -14.95
CA LYS A 44 -4.79 -6.14 -14.48
C LYS A 44 -4.82 -6.19 -12.96
N MET A 45 -5.05 -5.04 -12.35
CA MET A 45 -5.03 -4.90 -10.89
C MET A 45 -6.30 -5.39 -10.20
N ASP A 46 -7.42 -5.57 -10.91
CA ASP A 46 -8.73 -5.87 -10.31
C ASP A 46 -8.72 -7.13 -9.45
N ALA A 47 -8.09 -8.20 -9.91
CA ALA A 47 -7.96 -9.45 -9.14
C ALA A 47 -7.13 -9.26 -7.86
N TRP A 48 -6.12 -8.38 -7.91
CA TRP A 48 -5.30 -8.05 -6.75
C TRP A 48 -6.08 -7.22 -5.74
N PHE A 49 -6.84 -6.22 -6.20
CA PHE A 49 -7.71 -5.43 -5.34
C PHE A 49 -8.80 -6.30 -4.70
N GLU A 50 -9.41 -7.21 -5.45
CA GLU A 50 -10.40 -8.15 -4.91
C GLU A 50 -9.81 -9.00 -3.77
N ALA A 51 -8.64 -9.60 -4.01
CA ALA A 51 -7.98 -10.47 -3.05
C ALA A 51 -7.42 -9.73 -1.82
N TYR A 52 -6.87 -8.53 -2.02
CA TYR A 52 -6.00 -7.90 -1.02
C TYR A 52 -6.40 -6.51 -0.57
N ASP A 53 -7.46 -5.90 -1.12
CA ASP A 53 -7.88 -4.58 -0.66
C ASP A 53 -8.18 -4.60 0.84
N HIS A 54 -7.62 -3.60 1.51
CA HIS A 54 -7.78 -3.44 2.94
C HIS A 54 -9.27 -3.29 3.30
N PRO A 55 -9.78 -3.94 4.37
CA PRO A 55 -11.19 -3.87 4.75
C PRO A 55 -11.72 -2.43 4.92
N LEU A 56 -10.90 -1.52 5.45
CA LEU A 56 -11.25 -0.09 5.53
C LEU A 56 -11.51 0.52 4.15
N PHE A 57 -10.69 0.18 3.16
CA PHE A 57 -10.84 0.68 1.79
C PHE A 57 -12.06 0.04 1.11
N LYS A 58 -12.31 -1.27 1.31
CA LYS A 58 -13.56 -1.90 0.83
C LYS A 58 -14.81 -1.22 1.41
N ARG A 59 -14.76 -0.82 2.70
CA ARG A 59 -15.87 -0.16 3.39
C ARG A 59 -16.06 1.30 2.96
N MET A 60 -14.98 2.04 2.75
CA MET A 60 -15.00 3.51 2.65
C MET A 60 -14.41 4.08 1.35
N GLY A 61 -13.86 3.25 0.46
CA GLY A 61 -13.09 3.67 -0.71
C GLY A 61 -13.89 4.52 -1.70
N GLU A 62 -15.13 4.13 -2.02
CA GLU A 62 -16.00 4.93 -2.88
C GLU A 62 -16.40 6.27 -2.24
N VAL A 63 -16.58 6.31 -0.92
CA VAL A 63 -16.86 7.56 -0.18
C VAL A 63 -15.62 8.45 -0.21
N ALA A 64 -14.45 7.86 0.01
CA ALA A 64 -13.16 8.52 -0.01
C ALA A 64 -12.85 9.16 -1.36
N GLN A 65 -13.01 8.40 -2.44
CA GLN A 65 -12.78 8.90 -3.79
C GLN A 65 -13.73 10.06 -4.15
N ARG A 66 -14.99 10.00 -3.72
CA ARG A 66 -15.98 11.07 -3.94
C ARG A 66 -15.65 12.36 -3.18
N ASN A 67 -15.15 12.24 -1.94
CA ASN A 67 -14.78 13.41 -1.13
C ASN A 67 -13.40 13.98 -1.51
N GLY A 68 -12.54 13.18 -2.16
CA GLY A 68 -11.28 13.63 -2.71
C GLY A 68 -10.13 13.72 -1.69
N GLY A 69 -9.11 14.52 -2.04
CA GLY A 69 -7.84 14.60 -1.32
C GLY A 69 -6.85 13.50 -1.73
N HIS A 70 -5.89 13.83 -2.59
CA HIS A 70 -4.88 12.92 -3.15
C HIS A 70 -5.43 11.55 -3.63
N GLY A 71 -6.62 11.54 -4.25
CA GLY A 71 -7.27 10.32 -4.73
C GLY A 71 -8.14 9.58 -3.70
N GLY A 72 -8.38 10.19 -2.54
CA GLY A 72 -9.26 9.71 -1.45
C GLY A 72 -8.53 9.38 -0.16
N MET A 73 -7.19 9.30 -0.17
CA MET A 73 -6.43 8.91 1.01
C MET A 73 -6.57 9.93 2.15
N ASP A 74 -6.63 11.23 1.84
CA ASP A 74 -6.75 12.28 2.88
C ASP A 74 -8.09 12.16 3.62
N PHE A 75 -9.16 11.86 2.88
CA PHE A 75 -10.47 11.62 3.48
C PHE A 75 -10.42 10.39 4.41
N LEU A 76 -9.83 9.28 3.97
CA LEU A 76 -9.74 8.06 4.81
C LEU A 76 -8.95 8.31 6.08
N MET A 77 -7.82 9.03 5.96
CA MET A 77 -6.98 9.41 7.10
C MET A 77 -7.80 10.20 8.13
N LEU A 78 -8.47 11.29 7.71
CA LEU A 78 -9.26 12.12 8.62
C LEU A 78 -10.49 11.41 9.16
N TYR A 79 -11.19 10.65 8.30
CA TYR A 79 -12.36 9.84 8.69
C TYR A 79 -11.98 8.89 9.83
N HIS A 80 -10.87 8.17 9.69
CA HIS A 80 -10.51 7.15 10.67
C HIS A 80 -10.00 7.74 11.98
N VAL A 81 -9.32 8.90 11.94
CA VAL A 81 -9.01 9.70 13.15
C VAL A 81 -10.29 10.04 13.90
N VAL A 82 -11.30 10.59 13.22
CA VAL A 82 -12.58 10.96 13.86
C VAL A 82 -13.32 9.71 14.37
N GLU A 83 -13.32 8.61 13.61
CA GLU A 83 -13.91 7.34 14.03
C GLU A 83 -13.28 6.82 15.33
N ASN A 84 -11.94 6.87 15.45
CA ASN A 84 -11.22 6.45 16.65
C ASN A 84 -11.47 7.38 17.85
N LEU A 85 -11.53 8.70 17.63
CA LEU A 85 -11.86 9.67 18.68
C LEU A 85 -13.27 9.44 19.25
N ILE A 86 -14.27 9.23 18.38
CA ILE A 86 -15.65 8.96 18.80
C ILE A 86 -15.75 7.62 19.55
N ALA A 87 -15.02 6.60 19.08
CA ALA A 87 -15.02 5.27 19.68
C ALA A 87 -14.13 5.13 20.92
N GLY A 88 -13.34 6.16 21.27
CA GLY A 88 -12.35 6.09 22.36
C GLY A 88 -11.24 5.06 22.12
N ARG A 89 -10.88 4.82 20.85
CA ARG A 89 -9.82 3.88 20.44
C ARG A 89 -8.48 4.62 20.30
N PRO A 90 -7.33 3.92 20.43
CA PRO A 90 -6.04 4.49 20.07
C PRO A 90 -6.01 4.90 18.60
N MET A 91 -5.14 5.84 18.26
CA MET A 91 -4.85 6.20 16.87
C MET A 91 -4.03 5.08 16.22
N ASP A 92 -4.18 4.89 14.90
CA ASP A 92 -3.39 3.90 14.14
C ASP A 92 -1.90 4.22 14.11
N GLN A 93 -1.55 5.50 14.26
CA GLN A 93 -0.20 6.04 14.34
C GLN A 93 -0.13 6.91 15.58
N ASP A 94 0.76 6.60 16.50
CA ASP A 94 0.89 7.35 17.76
C ASP A 94 1.95 8.45 17.67
N VAL A 95 2.19 9.13 18.80
CA VAL A 95 3.16 10.22 18.87
C VAL A 95 4.60 9.76 18.63
N TYR A 96 4.93 8.52 18.98
CA TYR A 96 6.26 7.96 18.81
C TYR A 96 6.51 7.58 17.36
N ASP A 97 5.51 7.07 16.65
CA ASP A 97 5.60 6.83 15.20
C ASP A 97 5.92 8.14 14.46
N GLY A 98 5.13 9.19 14.75
CA GLY A 98 5.34 10.51 14.17
C GLY A 98 6.71 11.11 14.50
N ALA A 99 7.15 10.99 15.75
CA ALA A 99 8.47 11.45 16.17
C ALA A 99 9.60 10.68 15.49
N THR A 100 9.48 9.36 15.39
CA THR A 100 10.48 8.48 14.78
C THR A 100 10.65 8.78 13.30
N TRP A 101 9.54 8.93 12.56
CA TRP A 101 9.61 9.29 11.14
C TRP A 101 10.12 10.71 10.92
N SER A 102 9.76 11.65 11.81
CA SER A 102 10.24 13.03 11.73
C SER A 102 11.74 13.15 12.03
N ALA A 103 12.29 12.31 12.92
CA ALA A 103 13.70 12.30 13.30
C ALA A 103 14.64 11.98 12.13
N VAL A 104 14.17 11.25 11.12
CA VAL A 104 14.95 10.96 9.90
C VAL A 104 15.46 12.24 9.23
N THR A 105 14.68 13.32 9.24
CA THR A 105 15.09 14.58 8.58
C THR A 105 16.36 15.19 9.20
N PRO A 106 16.40 15.53 10.51
CA PRO A 106 17.61 16.07 11.12
C PRO A 106 18.75 15.06 11.18
N LEU A 107 18.47 13.77 11.43
CA LEU A 107 19.51 12.74 11.50
C LEU A 107 20.17 12.50 10.14
N SER A 108 19.40 12.44 9.04
CA SER A 108 19.98 12.31 7.70
C SER A 108 20.83 13.52 7.32
N ALA A 109 20.42 14.73 7.71
CA ALA A 109 21.24 15.93 7.53
C ALA A 109 22.56 15.86 8.32
N ALA A 110 22.52 15.38 9.57
CA ALA A 110 23.71 15.19 10.39
C ALA A 110 24.65 14.13 9.80
N SER A 111 24.10 13.01 9.32
CA SER A 111 24.88 11.95 8.64
C SER A 111 25.62 12.50 7.43
N VAL A 112 24.93 13.23 6.53
CA VAL A 112 25.55 13.85 5.36
C VAL A 112 26.65 14.81 5.75
N ALA A 113 26.42 15.66 6.77
CA ALA A 113 27.43 16.59 7.28
C ALA A 113 28.64 15.88 7.91
N GLY A 114 28.43 14.71 8.50
CA GLY A 114 29.46 13.85 9.10
C GLY A 114 30.17 12.92 8.12
N GLY A 115 29.96 13.07 6.81
CA GLY A 115 30.62 12.21 5.82
C GLY A 115 29.90 10.88 5.56
N MET A 116 28.57 10.88 5.68
CA MET A 116 27.69 9.72 5.48
C MET A 116 27.85 8.65 6.57
N GLU A 117 28.27 9.04 7.77
CA GLU A 117 28.39 8.15 8.93
C GLU A 117 27.02 7.87 9.58
N ALA A 118 26.92 6.75 10.30
CA ALA A 118 25.75 6.46 11.12
C ALA A 118 25.62 7.50 12.26
N VAL A 119 24.39 7.89 12.58
CA VAL A 119 24.06 8.85 13.62
C VAL A 119 22.93 8.30 14.50
N GLU A 120 22.93 8.70 15.76
CA GLU A 120 21.93 8.35 16.79
C GLU A 120 21.27 9.62 17.34
#